data_AF-A0A2I0HW79-F1
#
_entry.id   AF-A0A2I0HW79-F1
#
_cell.length_a   1.000
_cell.length_b   1.000
_cell.length_c   1.000
_cell.angle_alpha   90.00
_cell.angle_beta   90.00
_cell.angle_gamma   90.00
#
_symmetry.space_group_name_H-M   'P 1'
#
loop_
_entity.id
_entity.type
_entity.pdbx_description
1 polymer ?
#
loop_
_entity_poly.entity_id
_entity_poly.type
_entity_poly.pdbx_seq_one_letter_code
_entity_poly.pdbx_strand_id
1 'polypeptide(L)'
;DFGSPDFVSAFTAFHGLRPSIHYIRDFGSPDFLSAFAAFHGFRPSIHCLRDFRSPDFVSAFTAFHGFRPSIHCLRDFRSPDFVSAFTAFHGFRPSIHRFSDFGSPDFVSTFTVFHGLRPSIHCFRDFGSPDFLSAFAAFHGFRPSIHRFSDFGSPDFVSTFT
;
A
#
# COMPACT_ATOMS: atom_id res chain seq x y z
N ASP A 1 17.55 -7.75 12.71
CA ASP A 1 18.20 -6.49 12.30
C ASP A 1 18.86 -6.64 10.96
N PHE A 2 18.26 -6.04 9.93
CA PHE A 2 18.94 -5.82 8.66
C PHE A 2 19.72 -4.51 8.79
N GLY A 3 20.94 -4.60 9.34
CA GLY A 3 21.88 -3.48 9.43
C GLY A 3 22.69 -3.32 8.15
N SER A 4 22.03 -3.29 6.99
CA SER A 4 22.67 -3.03 5.70
C SER A 4 22.13 -1.70 5.18
N PRO A 5 23.01 -0.75 4.82
CA PRO A 5 22.63 0.59 4.37
C PRO A 5 22.02 0.64 2.96
N ASP A 6 21.74 -0.51 2.31
CA ASP A 6 21.21 -0.55 0.93
C ASP A 6 19.99 -1.48 0.80
N PHE A 7 19.20 -1.67 1.87
CA PHE A 7 18.04 -2.56 1.83
C PHE A 7 16.82 -1.87 1.20
N VAL A 8 16.79 -1.80 -0.14
CA VAL A 8 15.76 -1.09 -0.91
C VAL A 8 14.43 -1.84 -1.00
N SER A 9 14.46 -3.17 -1.11
CA SER A 9 13.26 -3.99 -1.13
C SER A 9 13.49 -5.43 -0.71
N ALA A 10 12.43 -6.10 -0.23
CA ALA A 10 12.49 -7.54 0.06
C ALA A 10 12.52 -8.39 -1.22
N PHE A 11 11.86 -7.89 -2.28
CA PHE A 11 11.88 -8.48 -3.61
C PHE A 11 12.03 -7.38 -4.68
N THR A 12 13.22 -7.27 -5.27
CA THR A 12 13.48 -6.26 -6.31
C THR A 12 12.76 -6.60 -7.61
N ALA A 13 12.93 -7.83 -8.10
CA ALA A 13 12.22 -8.34 -9.27
C ALA A 13 11.82 -9.78 -8.99
N PHE A 14 10.51 -10.04 -8.97
CA PHE A 14 9.98 -11.37 -8.69
C PHE A 14 8.99 -11.81 -9.76
N HIS A 15 9.29 -12.95 -10.39
CA HIS A 15 8.39 -13.65 -11.30
C HIS A 15 8.00 -14.99 -10.70
N GLY A 16 6.74 -15.15 -10.29
CA GLY A 16 6.34 -16.43 -9.71
C GLY A 16 5.02 -16.45 -8.95
N LEU A 17 4.89 -17.47 -8.10
CA LEU A 17 3.66 -17.78 -7.40
C LEU A 17 3.86 -17.68 -5.89
N ARG A 18 2.99 -16.90 -5.26
CA ARG A 18 2.70 -16.93 -3.83
C ARG A 18 3.88 -16.68 -2.88
N PRO A 19 4.79 -15.72 -3.15
CA PRO A 19 5.73 -15.31 -2.12
C PRO A 19 4.96 -14.68 -0.96
N SER A 20 5.40 -14.96 0.27
CA SER A 20 4.75 -14.48 1.47
C SER A 20 5.73 -13.73 2.35
N ILE A 21 5.36 -12.52 2.74
CA ILE A 21 6.04 -11.74 3.76
C ILE A 21 5.15 -11.76 4.99
N HIS A 22 5.63 -12.37 6.08
CA HIS A 22 4.83 -12.45 7.30
C HIS A 22 4.72 -11.08 7.99
N TYR A 23 5.81 -10.32 8.01
CA TYR A 23 5.85 -9.08 8.76
C TYR A 23 7.00 -8.19 8.27
N ILE A 24 6.73 -6.91 8.03
CA ILE A 24 7.76 -5.86 7.95
C ILE A 24 7.34 -4.75 8.91
N ARG A 25 8.32 -4.30 9.69
CA ARG A 25 8.24 -3.10 10.51
C ARG A 25 9.49 -2.29 10.25
N ASP A 26 9.41 -0.99 10.49
CA ASP A 26 10.54 -0.08 10.47
C ASP A 26 11.76 -0.71 11.15
N PHE A 27 12.75 -1.01 10.33
CA PHE A 27 14.13 -1.10 10.72
C PHE A 27 14.65 0.33 10.50
N GLY A 28 15.48 0.90 11.35
CA GLY A 28 16.02 2.27 11.15
C GLY A 28 16.92 2.44 9.92
N SER A 29 16.70 1.67 8.86
CA SER A 29 17.30 1.78 7.53
C SER A 29 16.57 2.88 6.77
N PRO A 30 17.27 3.97 6.39
CA PRO A 30 16.66 5.04 5.63
C PRO A 30 16.08 4.49 4.31
N ASP A 31 16.84 3.70 3.55
CA ASP A 31 16.58 3.46 2.13
C ASP A 31 15.52 2.40 1.76
N PHE A 32 14.68 1.91 2.69
CA PHE A 32 13.70 0.86 2.37
C PHE A 32 12.47 1.41 1.64
N LEU A 33 12.43 1.25 0.31
CA LEU A 33 11.39 1.82 -0.55
C LEU A 33 10.13 0.97 -0.65
N SER A 34 10.26 -0.37 -0.71
CA SER A 34 9.10 -1.24 -0.94
C SER A 34 9.26 -2.69 -0.52
N ALA A 35 8.14 -3.40 -0.26
CA ALA A 35 8.21 -4.84 -0.03
C ALA A 35 8.45 -5.62 -1.34
N PHE A 36 7.80 -5.20 -2.43
CA PHE A 36 8.02 -5.68 -3.78
C PHE A 36 8.20 -4.49 -4.72
N ALA A 37 9.41 -4.32 -5.28
CA ALA A 37 9.64 -3.25 -6.24
C ALA A 37 9.00 -3.59 -7.60
N ALA A 38 9.25 -4.79 -8.14
CA ALA A 38 8.58 -5.30 -9.33
C ALA A 38 8.09 -6.74 -9.11
N PHE A 39 6.78 -6.96 -9.25
CA PHE A 39 6.18 -8.28 -9.14
C PHE A 39 5.37 -8.63 -10.39
N HIS A 40 5.66 -9.81 -10.95
CA HIS A 40 4.89 -10.44 -12.02
C HIS A 40 4.43 -11.83 -11.58
N GLY A 41 3.12 -12.03 -11.41
CA GLY A 41 2.62 -13.38 -11.12
C GLY A 41 1.35 -13.47 -10.28
N PHE A 42 1.30 -14.43 -9.36
CA PHE A 42 0.06 -14.80 -8.67
C PHE A 42 0.21 -14.80 -7.15
N ARG A 43 -0.72 -14.14 -6.48
CA ARG A 43 -1.03 -14.27 -5.06
C ARG A 43 0.13 -14.01 -4.08
N PRO A 44 0.97 -12.96 -4.28
CA PRO A 44 1.86 -12.57 -3.21
C PRO A 44 1.03 -12.11 -2.00
N SER A 45 1.53 -12.39 -0.81
CA SER A 45 0.84 -12.04 0.42
C SER A 45 1.74 -11.31 1.39
N ILE A 46 1.24 -10.24 1.98
CA ILE A 46 1.90 -9.55 3.08
C ILE A 46 0.95 -9.58 4.27
N HIS A 47 1.36 -10.23 5.36
CA HIS A 47 0.49 -10.36 6.51
C HIS A 47 0.44 -9.07 7.36
N CYS A 48 1.55 -8.35 7.51
CA CYS A 48 1.54 -7.03 8.15
C CYS A 48 2.69 -6.14 7.70
N LEU A 49 2.38 -4.88 7.39
CA LEU A 49 3.33 -3.77 7.27
C LEU A 49 2.89 -2.69 8.25
N ARG A 50 3.77 -2.29 9.16
CA ARG A 50 3.43 -1.23 10.12
C ARG A 50 4.63 -0.49 10.71
N ASP A 51 4.33 0.61 11.38
CA ASP A 51 5.22 1.42 12.22
C ASP A 51 6.33 2.15 11.45
N PHE A 52 6.18 2.41 10.14
CA PHE A 52 7.19 3.10 9.34
C PHE A 52 7.27 4.59 9.67
N ARG A 53 8.45 5.00 10.14
CA ARG A 53 8.86 6.39 10.38
C ARG A 53 10.03 6.80 9.50
N SER A 54 10.73 5.84 8.87
CA SER A 54 11.76 6.13 7.88
C SER A 54 11.18 6.93 6.70
N PRO A 55 11.85 8.02 6.25
CA PRO A 55 11.35 8.86 5.16
C PRO A 55 11.13 8.04 3.88
N ASP A 56 12.02 7.13 3.51
CA ASP A 56 12.04 6.66 2.13
C ASP A 56 11.02 5.56 1.79
N PHE A 57 10.18 5.08 2.72
CA PHE A 57 9.21 4.02 2.39
C PHE A 57 8.05 4.53 1.51
N VAL A 58 8.05 4.11 0.25
CA VAL A 58 7.10 4.56 -0.77
C VAL A 58 5.84 3.70 -0.81
N SER A 59 5.97 2.36 -0.90
CA SER A 59 4.81 1.49 -1.08
C SER A 59 5.02 0.02 -0.76
N ALA A 60 3.94 -0.74 -0.53
CA ALA A 60 4.05 -2.20 -0.37
C ALA A 60 4.41 -2.87 -1.70
N PHE A 61 3.80 -2.43 -2.80
CA PHE A 61 4.11 -2.85 -4.16
C PHE A 61 4.32 -1.61 -5.04
N THR A 62 5.54 -1.43 -5.56
CA THR A 62 5.82 -0.31 -6.47
C THR A 62 5.23 -0.59 -7.85
N ALA A 63 5.60 -1.70 -8.48
CA ALA A 63 5.03 -2.16 -9.73
C ALA A 63 4.49 -3.58 -9.60
N PHE A 64 3.18 -3.76 -9.80
CA PHE A 64 2.51 -5.05 -9.73
C PHE A 64 1.81 -5.38 -11.04
N HIS A 65 2.14 -6.54 -11.61
CA HIS A 65 1.45 -7.14 -12.74
C HIS A 65 0.99 -8.55 -12.38
N GLY A 66 -0.32 -8.77 -12.20
CA GLY A 66 -0.77 -10.11 -11.85
C GLY A 66 -2.12 -10.23 -11.18
N PHE A 67 -2.23 -11.21 -10.28
CA PHE A 67 -3.52 -11.62 -9.74
C PHE A 67 -3.46 -11.82 -8.22
N ARG A 68 -4.51 -11.36 -7.54
CA ARG A 68 -4.81 -11.67 -6.14
C ARG A 68 -3.72 -11.35 -5.12
N PRO A 69 -2.99 -10.23 -5.21
CA PRO A 69 -2.13 -9.86 -4.09
C PRO A 69 -3.00 -9.57 -2.87
N SER A 70 -2.50 -9.95 -1.69
CA SER A 70 -3.23 -9.76 -0.44
C SER A 70 -2.37 -9.08 0.61
N ILE A 71 -2.86 -7.97 1.16
CA ILE A 71 -2.26 -7.32 2.32
C ILE A 71 -3.25 -7.46 3.48
N HIS A 72 -2.88 -8.17 4.53
CA HIS A 72 -3.79 -8.34 5.66
C HIS A 72 -3.85 -7.09 6.55
N CYS A 73 -2.71 -6.44 6.80
CA CYS A 73 -2.67 -5.23 7.62
C CYS A 73 -1.63 -4.25 7.09
N LEU A 74 -2.07 -3.03 6.75
CA LEU A 74 -1.23 -1.87 6.43
C LEU A 74 -1.63 -0.74 7.37
N ARG A 75 -0.76 -0.35 8.30
CA ARG A 75 -1.09 0.72 9.26
C ARG A 75 0.10 1.40 9.91
N ASP A 76 -0.13 2.43 10.70
CA ASP A 76 0.85 3.10 11.55
C ASP A 76 1.99 3.75 10.72
N PHE A 77 1.66 4.43 9.62
CA PHE A 77 2.62 5.13 8.77
C PHE A 77 2.65 6.61 9.13
N ARG A 78 3.83 7.08 9.54
CA ARG A 78 4.11 8.48 9.88
C ARG A 78 5.24 9.08 9.05
N SER A 79 5.80 8.29 8.12
CA SER A 79 6.78 8.78 7.15
C SER A 79 6.15 9.82 6.24
N PRO A 80 6.79 10.99 5.99
CA PRO A 80 6.32 11.97 5.02
C PRO A 80 6.11 11.31 3.64
N ASP A 81 7.07 10.53 3.13
CA ASP A 81 7.03 10.08 1.73
C ASP A 81 6.20 8.81 1.49
N PHE A 82 5.40 8.34 2.45
CA PHE A 82 4.53 7.18 2.20
C PHE A 82 3.41 7.51 1.20
N VAL A 83 3.51 6.94 0.01
CA VAL A 83 2.61 7.25 -1.11
C VAL A 83 1.37 6.34 -1.12
N SER A 84 1.55 5.01 -1.09
CA SER A 84 0.43 4.08 -1.31
C SER A 84 0.68 2.62 -0.94
N ALA A 85 -0.37 1.78 -0.89
CA ALA A 85 -0.19 0.32 -0.84
C ALA A 85 0.34 -0.22 -2.17
N PHE A 86 -0.20 0.31 -3.28
CA PHE A 86 0.20 -0.03 -4.64
C PHE A 86 0.43 1.26 -5.44
N THR A 87 1.67 1.48 -5.85
CA THR A 87 1.98 2.66 -6.68
C THR A 87 1.47 2.46 -8.09
N ALA A 88 1.82 1.35 -8.75
CA ALA A 88 1.29 0.95 -10.04
C ALA A 88 0.76 -0.48 -9.98
N PHE A 89 -0.56 -0.63 -10.18
CA PHE A 89 -1.22 -1.92 -10.21
C PHE A 89 -1.83 -2.21 -11.58
N HIS A 90 -1.44 -3.34 -12.17
CA HIS A 90 -2.03 -3.92 -13.37
C HIS A 90 -2.50 -5.35 -13.08
N GLY A 91 -3.80 -5.59 -12.94
CA GLY A 91 -4.23 -6.93 -12.59
C GLY A 91 -5.65 -7.12 -12.09
N PHE A 92 -5.81 -8.15 -11.26
CA PHE A 92 -7.12 -8.61 -10.81
C PHE A 92 -7.17 -8.93 -9.33
N ARG A 93 -8.24 -8.47 -8.67
CA ARG A 93 -8.58 -8.77 -7.26
C ARG A 93 -7.45 -8.53 -6.26
N PRO A 94 -6.79 -7.37 -6.23
CA PRO A 94 -6.03 -7.03 -5.04
C PRO A 94 -6.97 -6.90 -3.85
N SER A 95 -6.53 -7.38 -2.69
CA SER A 95 -7.30 -7.32 -1.46
C SER A 95 -6.49 -6.75 -0.32
N ILE A 96 -7.04 -5.78 0.39
CA ILE A 96 -6.45 -5.22 1.61
C ILE A 96 -7.48 -5.40 2.73
N HIS A 97 -7.11 -6.12 3.79
CA HIS A 97 -8.06 -6.39 4.87
C HIS A 97 -8.18 -5.20 5.83
N ARG A 98 -7.05 -4.62 6.27
CA ARG A 98 -7.03 -3.40 7.07
C ARG A 98 -6.03 -2.40 6.49
N PHE A 99 -6.50 -1.19 6.31
CA PHE A 99 -5.74 -0.04 5.87
C PHE A 99 -6.13 1.15 6.78
N SER A 100 -5.29 1.48 7.75
CA SER A 100 -5.61 2.50 8.76
C SER A 100 -4.40 3.23 9.34
N ASP A 101 -4.64 4.28 10.14
CA ASP A 101 -3.64 4.93 10.98
C ASP A 101 -2.52 5.63 10.18
N PHE A 102 -2.91 6.48 9.23
CA PHE A 102 -2.00 7.31 8.43
C PHE A 102 -2.06 8.76 8.90
N GLY A 103 -0.93 9.26 9.40
CA GLY A 103 -0.77 10.64 9.86
C GLY A 103 0.29 11.41 9.07
N SER A 104 0.75 10.87 7.95
CA SER A 104 1.69 11.55 7.06
C SER A 104 0.98 12.65 6.26
N PRO A 105 1.54 13.87 6.16
CA PRO A 105 1.00 14.91 5.29
C PRO A 105 0.91 14.42 3.84
N ASP A 106 1.94 13.81 3.28
CA ASP A 106 1.97 13.49 1.84
C ASP A 106 1.26 12.17 1.46
N PHE A 107 0.45 11.59 2.35
CA PHE A 107 -0.27 10.35 2.04
C PHE A 107 -1.32 10.56 0.94
N VAL A 108 -1.07 9.99 -0.24
CA VAL A 108 -1.85 10.22 -1.45
C VAL A 108 -3.09 9.30 -1.52
N SER A 109 -2.90 7.99 -1.53
CA SER A 109 -4.00 7.04 -1.79
C SER A 109 -3.66 5.58 -1.47
N THR A 110 -4.64 4.67 -1.43
CA THR A 110 -4.35 3.23 -1.35
C THR A 110 -3.73 2.71 -2.64
N PHE A 111 -4.26 3.17 -3.78
CA PHE A 111 -3.74 2.85 -5.11
C PHE A 111 -3.49 4.15 -5.87
N THR A 112 -2.22 4.45 -6.18
CA THR A 112 -1.89 5.65 -6.95
C THR A 112 -2.35 5.49 -8.40
N VAL A 113 -1.90 4.44 -9.07
CA VAL A 113 -2.33 4.08 -10.43
C VAL A 113 -2.91 2.67 -10.42
N PHE A 114 -4.20 2.57 -10.78
CA PHE A 114 -4.91 1.30 -10.82
C PHE A 114 -5.46 1.00 -12.22
N HIS A 115 -4.97 -0.09 -12.81
CA HIS A 115 -5.51 -0.69 -14.02
C HIS A 115 -5.95 -2.13 -13.73
N GLY A 116 -7.24 -2.37 -13.57
CA GLY A 116 -7.65 -3.71 -13.19
C GLY A 116 -9.10 -3.89 -12.81
N LEU A 117 -9.39 -5.00 -12.13
CA LEU A 117 -10.76 -5.33 -11.74
C LEU A 117 -10.82 -5.79 -10.29
N ARG A 118 -11.95 -5.46 -9.66
CA ARG A 118 -12.39 -5.98 -8.36
C ARG A 118 -11.40 -5.74 -7.22
N PRO A 119 -10.80 -4.54 -7.07
CA PRO A 119 -10.05 -4.26 -5.85
C PRO A 119 -10.99 -4.28 -4.65
N SER A 120 -10.52 -4.84 -3.54
CA SER A 120 -11.28 -4.87 -2.29
C SER A 120 -10.49 -4.33 -1.11
N ILE A 121 -11.11 -3.43 -0.37
CA ILE A 121 -10.61 -2.93 0.92
C ILE A 121 -11.67 -3.24 1.97
N HIS A 122 -11.34 -4.08 2.94
CA HIS A 122 -12.34 -4.49 3.94
C HIS A 122 -12.54 -3.42 5.03
N CYS A 123 -11.46 -2.82 5.53
CA CYS A 123 -11.49 -1.78 6.54
C CYS A 123 -10.56 -0.63 6.15
N PHE A 124 -11.13 0.54 5.96
CA PHE A 124 -10.46 1.77 5.53
C PHE A 124 -10.84 2.89 6.51
N ARG A 125 -9.92 3.30 7.39
CA ARG A 125 -10.25 4.25 8.47
C ARG A 125 -9.03 4.93 9.11
N ASP A 126 -9.26 5.84 10.05
CA ASP A 126 -8.24 6.44 10.93
C ASP A 126 -7.19 7.27 10.13
N PHE A 127 -7.66 8.22 9.32
CA PHE A 127 -6.79 9.14 8.56
C PHE A 127 -6.77 10.52 9.19
N GLY A 128 -5.59 10.94 9.65
CA GLY A 128 -5.38 12.26 10.25
C GLY A 128 -4.72 13.27 9.31
N SER A 129 -4.34 12.86 8.10
CA SER A 129 -3.69 13.76 7.14
C SER A 129 -4.68 14.74 6.51
N PRO A 130 -4.38 16.05 6.49
CA PRO A 130 -5.19 17.01 5.75
C PRO A 130 -5.23 16.70 4.25
N ASP A 131 -4.11 16.22 3.67
CA ASP A 131 -3.96 16.07 2.22
C ASP A 131 -4.41 14.70 1.68
N PHE A 132 -5.14 13.91 2.48
CA PHE A 132 -5.64 12.62 2.01
C PHE A 132 -6.65 12.80 0.86
N LEU A 133 -6.24 12.41 -0.36
CA LEU A 133 -7.01 12.65 -1.58
C LEU A 133 -8.15 11.65 -1.78
N SER A 134 -7.81 10.36 -1.88
CA SER A 134 -8.78 9.32 -2.25
C SER A 134 -8.27 7.88 -2.02
N ALA A 135 -9.16 6.89 -2.07
CA ALA A 135 -8.73 5.48 -2.04
C ALA A 135 -8.00 5.08 -3.34
N PHE A 136 -8.37 5.69 -4.47
CA PHE A 136 -7.74 5.49 -5.78
C PHE A 136 -7.50 6.85 -6.45
N ALA A 137 -6.22 7.22 -6.66
CA ALA A 137 -5.88 8.51 -7.26
C ALA A 137 -6.03 8.53 -8.79
N ALA A 138 -5.76 7.41 -9.48
CA ALA A 138 -6.05 7.24 -10.90
C ALA A 138 -6.64 5.84 -11.14
N PHE A 139 -7.97 5.78 -11.26
CA PHE A 139 -8.70 4.51 -11.38
C PHE A 139 -9.16 4.20 -12.81
N HIS A 140 -8.55 3.19 -13.41
CA HIS A 140 -8.94 2.60 -14.69
C HIS A 140 -9.35 1.13 -14.49
N GLY A 141 -10.55 0.94 -13.93
CA GLY A 141 -11.00 -0.40 -13.63
C GLY A 141 -12.49 -0.53 -13.39
N PHE A 142 -12.88 -1.68 -12.84
CA PHE A 142 -14.29 -1.97 -12.55
C PHE A 142 -14.49 -2.68 -11.22
N ARG A 143 -15.67 -2.42 -10.63
CA ARG A 143 -16.21 -3.10 -9.45
C ARG A 143 -15.32 -2.98 -8.20
N PRO A 144 -14.87 -1.77 -7.84
CA PRO A 144 -14.18 -1.57 -6.57
C PRO A 144 -15.15 -1.82 -5.40
N SER A 145 -14.61 -2.26 -4.27
CA SER A 145 -15.41 -2.44 -3.05
C SER A 145 -14.64 -1.98 -1.82
N ILE A 146 -15.25 -1.11 -1.02
CA ILE A 146 -14.80 -0.76 0.31
C ILE A 146 -15.92 -1.15 1.29
N HIS A 147 -15.64 -2.06 2.22
CA HIS A 147 -16.69 -2.62 3.09
C HIS A 147 -16.95 -1.77 4.34
N ARG A 148 -15.89 -1.22 4.96
CA ARG A 148 -15.99 -0.28 6.07
C ARG A 148 -15.14 0.95 5.77
N PHE A 149 -15.76 2.11 5.88
CA PHE A 149 -15.17 3.43 5.63
C PHE A 149 -15.57 4.36 6.79
N SER A 150 -14.63 4.80 7.62
CA SER A 150 -14.93 5.61 8.82
C SER A 150 -13.71 6.41 9.32
N ASP A 151 -13.92 7.32 10.27
CA ASP A 151 -12.85 7.94 11.08
C ASP A 151 -11.81 8.76 10.29
N PHE A 152 -12.28 9.84 9.64
CA PHE A 152 -11.43 10.83 8.95
C PHE A 152 -11.36 12.12 9.78
N GLY A 153 -10.15 12.55 10.11
CA GLY A 153 -9.91 13.80 10.84
C GLY A 153 -9.84 15.04 9.93
N SER A 154 -9.68 14.84 8.62
CA SER A 154 -9.62 15.93 7.64
C SER A 154 -10.98 16.19 6.97
N PRO A 155 -11.42 17.46 6.87
CA PRO A 155 -12.58 17.84 6.08
C PRO A 155 -12.31 17.77 4.55
N ASP A 156 -11.06 17.62 4.12
CA ASP A 156 -10.62 17.72 2.73
C ASP A 156 -10.64 16.38 1.98
N PHE A 157 -11.25 15.33 2.55
CA PHE A 157 -11.46 14.08 1.83
C PHE A 157 -12.30 14.32 0.57
N VAL A 158 -11.64 14.26 -0.59
CA VAL A 158 -12.23 14.66 -1.88
C VAL A 158 -13.24 13.61 -2.35
N SER A 159 -12.83 12.35 -2.41
CA SER A 159 -13.69 11.26 -2.89
C SER A 159 -13.04 9.88 -2.73
N THR A 160 -13.80 8.80 -2.99
CA THR A 160 -13.21 7.45 -3.06
C THR A 160 -12.37 7.22 -4.33
N PHE A 161 -12.65 7.94 -5.42
CA PHE A 161 -12.01 7.78 -6.72
C PHE A 161 -11.80 9.15 -7.36
N THR A 162 -10.55 9.45 -7.72
CA THR A 162 -10.19 10.58 -8.58
C THR A 162 -9.89 10.05 -9.99
#